data_AF-A0A6F9DTJ6-F1
#
_entry.id   AF-A0A6F9DTJ6-F1
#
_cell.length_a   1.000
_cell.length_b   1.000
_cell.length_c   1.000
_cell.angle_alpha   90.00
_cell.angle_beta   90.00
_cell.angle_gamma   90.00
#
_symmetry.space_group_name_H-M   'P 1'
#
loop_
_entity.id
_entity.type
_entity.pdbx_description
1 polymer ?
#
loop_
_entity_poly.entity_id
_entity_poly.type
_entity_poly.pdbx_seq_one_letter_code
_entity_poly.pdbx_strand_id
1 'polypeptide(L)'
;MEALNNIEGSCDKTSASSHSPKSKCNKHLEKLKSLKNRRFESKRLNRAEVVEEDRKNKLPSNWESRQQRVEWKLDDIKKRKKCEEIGVDYERRKVMDVSAADADRWDSNKKRKKDPDQGFSTFQEAGARHYRKLVRQIKPNMEEYNQQKEEMGEETFYAGINTLLPGQVKDTKEGIDRMVQDLEAQMEKKKNFRRRRAHDESKDIDYINESNARHNERLEKFYGKYTAEIKQNLERGTAV
;
A
#
# COMPACT_ATOMS: atom_id res chain seq x y z
N MET A 1 28.72 -34.06 -4.41
CA MET A 1 30.10 -33.78 -4.87
C MET A 1 30.63 -32.68 -3.95
N GLU A 2 30.85 -33.04 -2.69
CA GLU A 2 32.18 -33.36 -2.12
C GLU A 2 32.89 -32.09 -1.65
N ALA A 3 32.75 -31.81 -0.36
CA ALA A 3 33.75 -31.14 0.47
C ALA A 3 33.39 -31.31 1.95
N LEU A 4 33.35 -32.57 2.40
CA LEU A 4 33.68 -32.90 3.79
C LEU A 4 35.20 -32.87 3.87
N ASN A 5 35.79 -31.97 4.65
CA ASN A 5 37.18 -32.08 5.06
C ASN A 5 37.38 -31.46 6.44
N ASN A 6 37.29 -32.34 7.43
CA ASN A 6 38.28 -32.57 8.46
C ASN A 6 38.85 -31.34 9.19
N ILE A 7 38.17 -30.96 10.27
CA ILE A 7 38.78 -30.23 11.38
C ILE A 7 39.48 -31.29 12.24
N GLU A 8 40.72 -31.62 11.89
CA GLU A 8 41.64 -32.35 12.76
C GLU A 8 42.83 -31.45 13.07
N GLY A 9 43.15 -31.34 14.36
CA GLY A 9 44.22 -30.48 14.84
C GLY A 9 45.58 -30.94 14.35
N SER A 10 46.39 -29.98 13.89
CA SER A 10 47.85 -30.11 13.96
C SER A 10 48.35 -29.23 15.10
N CYS A 11 48.65 -29.89 16.21
CA CYS A 11 49.57 -29.38 17.21
C CYS A 11 50.99 -29.43 16.64
N ASP A 12 51.40 -28.36 15.95
CA ASP A 12 52.76 -28.27 15.45
C ASP A 12 53.74 -28.09 16.63
N LYS A 13 54.34 -29.23 16.98
CA LYS A 13 55.50 -29.36 17.85
C LYS A 13 56.63 -28.46 17.33
N THR A 14 57.22 -27.77 18.29
CA THR A 14 58.46 -27.00 18.22
C THR A 14 59.51 -27.53 17.24
N SER A 15 59.82 -26.76 16.20
CA SER A 15 61.13 -26.79 15.54
C SER A 15 61.80 -25.43 15.74
N ALA A 16 62.70 -25.38 16.72
CA ALA A 16 63.54 -24.22 17.01
C ALA A 16 64.60 -24.08 15.90
N SER A 17 64.22 -23.48 14.77
CA SER A 17 65.15 -22.99 13.76
C SER A 17 65.75 -21.66 14.23
N SER A 18 67.08 -21.63 14.33
CA SER A 18 67.93 -20.50 14.73
C SER A 18 67.83 -19.31 13.76
N HIS A 19 66.72 -18.58 13.86
CA HIS A 19 66.51 -17.32 13.15
C HIS A 19 67.33 -16.22 13.84
N SER A 20 68.26 -15.59 13.09
CA SER A 20 69.04 -14.45 13.59
C SER A 20 68.10 -13.35 14.12
N PRO A 21 68.49 -12.58 15.16
CA PRO A 21 67.64 -11.57 15.77
C PRO A 21 67.05 -10.58 14.74
N LYS A 22 67.82 -10.27 13.69
CA LYS A 22 67.41 -9.41 12.56
C LYS A 22 66.25 -10.02 11.76
N SER A 23 66.26 -11.33 11.49
CA SER A 23 65.17 -12.00 10.76
C SER A 23 63.86 -12.09 11.58
N LYS A 24 63.95 -12.24 12.91
CA LYS A 24 62.78 -12.21 13.81
C LYS A 24 62.17 -10.80 13.88
N CYS A 25 62.99 -9.76 13.95
CA CYS A 25 62.55 -8.37 13.88
C CYS A 25 61.85 -8.04 12.54
N ASN A 26 62.38 -8.53 11.41
CA ASN A 26 61.75 -8.33 10.10
C ASN A 26 60.38 -9.02 10.00
N LYS A 27 60.24 -10.27 10.48
CA LYS A 27 58.95 -10.97 10.58
C LYS A 27 57.95 -10.23 11.48
N HIS A 28 58.43 -9.65 12.59
CA HIS A 28 57.60 -8.83 13.47
C HIS A 28 57.14 -7.53 12.79
N LEU A 29 58.01 -6.89 12.01
CA LEU A 29 57.68 -5.69 11.22
C LEU A 29 56.65 -5.98 10.12
N GLU A 30 56.79 -7.10 9.42
CA GLU A 30 55.81 -7.56 8.41
C GLU A 30 54.45 -7.88 9.06
N LYS A 31 54.45 -8.57 10.20
CA LYS A 31 53.24 -8.80 10.99
C LYS A 31 52.59 -7.48 11.43
N LEU A 32 53.38 -6.50 11.85
CA LEU A 32 52.88 -5.17 12.21
C LEU A 32 52.28 -4.43 11.01
N LYS A 33 52.90 -4.51 9.84
CA LYS A 33 52.36 -3.95 8.58
C LYS A 33 51.03 -4.63 8.21
N SER A 34 50.97 -5.96 8.27
CA SER A 34 49.72 -6.72 8.05
C SER A 34 48.62 -6.30 9.02
N LEU A 35 48.92 -6.17 10.32
CA LEU A 35 47.96 -5.70 11.33
C LEU A 35 47.49 -4.26 11.08
N LYS A 36 48.40 -3.37 10.64
CA LYS A 36 48.05 -1.99 10.26
C LYS A 36 47.14 -1.95 9.04
N ASN A 37 47.42 -2.75 8.02
CA ASN A 37 46.58 -2.88 6.83
C ASN A 37 45.20 -3.42 7.19
N ARG A 38 45.14 -4.48 7.99
CA ARG A 38 43.87 -5.03 8.50
C ARG A 38 43.08 -3.98 9.28
N ARG A 39 43.73 -3.21 10.15
CA ARG A 39 43.09 -2.11 10.89
C ARG A 39 42.59 -1.01 9.96
N PHE A 40 43.34 -0.68 8.91
CA PHE A 40 42.93 0.31 7.91
C PHE A 40 41.73 -0.18 7.09
N GLU A 41 41.75 -1.44 6.65
CA GLU A 41 40.64 -2.08 5.95
C GLU A 41 39.39 -2.14 6.81
N SER A 42 39.48 -2.57 8.07
CA SER A 42 38.36 -2.56 9.00
C SER A 42 37.79 -1.15 9.19
N LYS A 43 38.65 -0.13 9.37
CA LYS A 43 38.20 1.26 9.48
C LYS A 43 37.49 1.74 8.20
N ARG A 44 38.00 1.35 7.03
CA ARG A 44 37.41 1.70 5.73
C ARG A 44 36.04 1.06 5.54
N LEU A 45 35.92 -0.24 5.83
CA LEU A 45 34.66 -0.99 5.72
C LEU A 45 33.62 -0.44 6.71
N ASN A 46 33.99 -0.25 7.97
CA ASN A 46 33.08 0.32 8.97
C ASN A 46 32.62 1.73 8.57
N ARG A 47 33.51 2.56 8.03
CA ARG A 47 33.14 3.90 7.55
C ARG A 47 32.20 3.83 6.33
N ALA A 48 32.44 2.91 5.40
CA ALA A 48 31.57 2.73 4.24
C ALA A 48 30.16 2.26 4.67
N GLU A 49 30.09 1.33 5.62
CA GLU A 49 28.82 0.82 6.16
C GLU A 49 28.03 1.91 6.89
N VAL A 50 28.68 2.68 7.78
CA VAL A 50 28.05 3.82 8.46
C VAL A 50 27.51 4.86 7.48
N VAL A 51 28.24 5.13 6.39
CA VAL A 51 27.78 6.05 5.33
C VAL A 51 26.59 5.49 4.57
N GLU A 52 26.57 4.20 4.24
CA GLU A 52 25.42 3.56 3.57
C GLU A 52 24.20 3.48 4.48
N GLU A 53 24.37 3.23 5.78
CA GLU A 53 23.28 3.26 6.75
C GLU A 53 22.70 4.68 6.90
N ASP A 54 23.55 5.70 7.03
CA ASP A 54 23.10 7.10 7.05
C ASP A 54 22.39 7.49 5.74
N ARG A 55 22.89 7.01 4.59
CA ARG A 55 22.22 7.18 3.30
C ARG A 55 20.84 6.51 3.28
N LYS A 56 20.73 5.27 3.75
CA LYS A 56 19.43 4.55 3.86
C LYS A 56 18.46 5.28 4.79
N ASN A 57 18.94 5.80 5.91
CA ASN A 57 18.12 6.54 6.87
C ASN A 57 17.64 7.89 6.33
N LYS A 58 18.45 8.56 5.49
CA LYS A 58 18.08 9.82 4.82
C LYS A 58 17.18 9.63 3.61
N LEU A 59 17.09 8.42 3.07
CA LEU A 59 16.25 8.14 1.91
C LEU A 59 14.77 8.12 2.32
N PRO A 60 13.89 8.76 1.53
CA PRO A 60 12.45 8.62 1.73
C PRO A 60 12.04 7.15 1.62
N SER A 61 11.10 6.71 2.46
CA SER A 61 10.55 5.34 2.43
C SER A 61 10.03 4.90 1.05
N ASN A 62 9.65 5.85 0.17
CA ASN A 62 9.16 5.57 -1.19
C ASN A 62 10.26 5.53 -2.27
N TRP A 63 11.54 5.60 -1.90
CA TRP A 63 12.66 5.72 -2.85
C TRP A 63 12.78 4.52 -3.79
N GLU A 64 12.69 3.29 -3.27
CA GLU A 64 12.81 2.07 -4.07
C GLU A 64 11.68 1.98 -5.11
N SER A 65 10.44 2.25 -4.71
CA SER A 65 9.29 2.32 -5.61
C SER A 65 9.47 3.40 -6.70
N ARG A 66 10.13 4.52 -6.36
CA ARG A 66 10.46 5.57 -7.33
C ARG A 66 11.54 5.10 -8.31
N GLN A 67 12.58 4.41 -7.83
CA GLN A 67 13.63 3.82 -8.66
C GLN A 67 13.06 2.78 -9.63
N GLN A 68 12.27 1.82 -9.14
CA GLN A 68 11.59 0.83 -9.97
C GLN A 68 10.71 1.49 -11.04
N ARG A 69 10.00 2.58 -10.71
CA ARG A 69 9.22 3.34 -11.70
C ARG A 69 10.10 3.99 -12.76
N VAL A 70 11.25 4.53 -12.39
CA VAL A 70 12.21 5.14 -13.33
C VAL A 70 12.79 4.06 -14.24
N GLU A 71 13.20 2.93 -13.68
CA GLU A 71 13.73 1.79 -14.41
C GLU A 71 12.70 1.22 -15.40
N TRP A 72 11.46 1.01 -14.96
CA TRP A 72 10.37 0.55 -15.81
C TRP A 72 10.12 1.51 -16.99
N LYS A 73 10.14 2.83 -16.77
CA LYS A 73 10.01 3.83 -17.85
C LYS A 73 11.17 3.75 -18.83
N LEU A 74 12.39 3.56 -18.32
CA LEU A 74 13.59 3.49 -19.13
C LEU A 74 13.61 2.22 -19.99
N ASP A 75 13.16 1.09 -19.43
CA ASP A 75 12.96 -0.16 -20.16
C ASP A 75 11.86 -0.04 -21.24
N ASP A 76 10.72 0.59 -20.92
CA ASP A 76 9.64 0.86 -21.88
C ASP A 76 10.13 1.74 -23.05
N ILE A 77 10.93 2.79 -22.78
CA ILE A 77 11.57 3.60 -23.81
C ILE A 77 12.54 2.76 -24.68
N LYS A 78 13.37 1.92 -24.06
CA LYS A 78 14.30 1.04 -24.79
C LYS A 78 13.56 0.08 -25.71
N LYS A 79 12.49 -0.55 -25.21
CA LYS A 79 11.66 -1.47 -26.00
C LYS A 79 10.96 -0.76 -27.16
N ARG A 80 10.45 0.45 -26.93
CA ARG A 80 9.85 1.26 -27.99
C ARG A 80 10.85 1.60 -29.09
N LYS A 81 12.06 2.06 -28.74
CA LYS A 81 13.14 2.32 -29.71
C LYS A 81 13.52 1.08 -30.50
N LYS A 82 13.69 -0.07 -29.83
CA LYS A 82 13.98 -1.35 -30.50
C LYS A 82 12.87 -1.77 -31.47
N CYS A 83 11.61 -1.55 -31.13
CA CYS A 83 10.49 -1.84 -32.03
C CYS A 83 10.45 -0.89 -33.23
N GLU A 84 10.78 0.40 -33.02
CA GLU A 84 10.92 1.41 -34.08
C GLU A 84 12.05 1.06 -35.06
N GLU A 85 13.20 0.61 -34.55
CA GLU A 85 14.32 0.11 -35.37
C GLU A 85 13.94 -1.12 -36.21
N ILE A 86 13.09 -2.00 -35.67
CA ILE A 86 12.58 -3.19 -36.37
C ILE A 86 11.40 -2.85 -37.30
N GLY A 87 10.80 -1.66 -37.18
CA GLY A 87 9.63 -1.24 -37.95
C GLY A 87 8.32 -1.89 -37.50
N VAL A 88 8.23 -2.36 -36.26
CA VAL A 88 7.01 -2.99 -35.69
C VAL A 88 6.36 -2.04 -34.68
N ASP A 89 5.02 -1.97 -34.70
CA ASP A 89 4.26 -1.19 -33.72
C ASP A 89 4.41 -1.77 -32.30
N TYR A 90 4.95 -0.95 -31.40
CA TYR A 90 5.22 -1.29 -30.01
C TYR A 90 3.95 -1.62 -29.22
N GLU A 91 2.87 -0.85 -29.41
CA GLU A 91 1.63 -1.04 -28.65
C GLU A 91 0.98 -2.37 -29.01
N ARG A 92 0.97 -2.70 -30.31
CA ARG A 92 0.49 -4.00 -30.78
C ARG A 92 1.32 -5.16 -30.25
N ARG A 93 2.66 -5.06 -30.25
CA ARG A 93 3.54 -6.09 -29.67
C ARG A 93 3.26 -6.28 -28.17
N LYS A 94 3.13 -5.17 -27.44
CA LYS A 94 2.86 -5.18 -26.01
C LYS A 94 1.56 -5.87 -25.66
N VAL A 95 0.49 -5.65 -26.44
CA VAL A 95 -0.81 -6.34 -26.25
C VAL A 95 -0.69 -7.85 -26.52
N MET A 96 0.12 -8.27 -27.50
CA MET A 96 0.34 -9.68 -27.80
C MET A 96 1.05 -10.44 -26.67
N ASP A 97 1.88 -9.74 -25.89
CA ASP A 97 2.60 -10.34 -24.75
C ASP A 97 1.71 -10.45 -23.48
N VAL A 98 0.50 -9.85 -23.47
CA VAL A 98 -0.43 -9.94 -22.34
C VAL A 98 -1.21 -11.26 -22.41
N SER A 99 -1.10 -12.07 -21.35
CA SER A 99 -1.90 -13.29 -21.20
C SER A 99 -3.40 -12.98 -21.06
N ALA A 100 -4.27 -13.86 -21.56
CA ALA A 100 -5.72 -13.72 -21.41
C ALA A 100 -6.14 -13.52 -19.93
N ALA A 101 -5.50 -14.24 -19.00
CA ALA A 101 -5.78 -14.12 -17.57
C ALA A 101 -5.38 -12.74 -17.01
N ASP A 102 -4.35 -12.10 -17.55
CA ASP A 102 -3.93 -10.76 -17.13
C ASP A 102 -4.83 -9.68 -17.72
N ALA A 103 -5.30 -9.87 -18.96
CA ALA A 103 -6.32 -9.03 -19.57
C ALA A 103 -7.63 -9.06 -18.76
N ASP A 104 -8.10 -10.24 -18.36
CA ASP A 104 -9.31 -10.40 -17.55
C ASP A 104 -9.20 -9.73 -16.17
N ARG A 105 -8.04 -9.84 -15.53
CA ARG A 105 -7.76 -9.13 -14.27
C ARG A 105 -7.75 -7.62 -14.48
N TRP A 106 -7.15 -7.15 -15.57
CA TRP A 106 -7.08 -5.72 -15.89
C TRP A 106 -8.47 -5.14 -16.13
N ASP A 107 -9.31 -5.85 -16.89
CA ASP A 107 -10.68 -5.43 -17.17
C ASP A 107 -11.57 -5.50 -15.94
N SER A 108 -11.41 -6.52 -15.10
CA SER A 108 -12.10 -6.60 -13.80
C SER A 108 -11.72 -5.42 -12.91
N ASN A 109 -10.44 -5.05 -12.86
CA ASN A 109 -9.98 -3.90 -12.10
C ASN A 109 -10.47 -2.57 -12.67
N LYS A 110 -10.55 -2.42 -14.00
CA LYS A 110 -11.16 -1.24 -14.64
C LYS A 110 -12.65 -1.12 -14.28
N LYS A 111 -13.39 -2.23 -14.37
CA LYS A 111 -14.82 -2.27 -14.00
C LYS A 111 -15.03 -1.86 -12.54
N ARG A 112 -14.17 -2.32 -11.62
CA ARG A 112 -14.22 -1.91 -10.20
C ARG A 112 -13.97 -0.42 -9.98
N LYS A 113 -13.14 0.21 -10.82
CA LYS A 113 -12.82 1.64 -10.77
C LYS A 113 -13.86 2.53 -11.48
N LYS A 114 -14.82 1.94 -12.21
CA LYS A 114 -15.83 2.67 -13.00
C LYS A 114 -16.89 3.37 -12.14
N ASP A 115 -17.04 2.98 -10.88
CA ASP A 115 -18.02 3.57 -9.95
C ASP A 115 -17.35 4.43 -8.86
N PRO A 116 -16.66 5.55 -9.18
CA PRO A 116 -16.18 6.46 -8.15
C PRO A 116 -17.35 7.14 -7.42
N ASP A 117 -17.06 7.69 -6.24
CA ASP A 117 -18.01 8.53 -5.51
C ASP A 117 -18.08 9.90 -6.18
N GLN A 118 -19.25 10.24 -6.74
CA GLN A 118 -19.50 11.51 -7.44
C GLN A 118 -19.90 12.64 -6.47
N GLY A 119 -19.96 12.35 -5.17
CA GLY A 119 -20.47 13.27 -4.16
C GLY A 119 -21.95 13.05 -3.86
N PHE A 120 -22.46 13.83 -2.91
CA PHE A 120 -23.84 13.74 -2.45
C PHE A 120 -24.77 14.51 -3.40
N SER A 121 -25.74 13.81 -3.99
CA SER A 121 -26.81 14.38 -4.82
C SER A 121 -28.15 14.40 -4.08
N THR A 122 -28.75 13.23 -3.86
CA THR A 122 -30.01 13.01 -3.16
C THR A 122 -29.88 11.87 -2.16
N PHE A 123 -30.72 11.88 -1.12
CA PHE A 123 -30.77 10.78 -0.16
C PHE A 123 -31.21 9.45 -0.81
N GLN A 124 -32.07 9.50 -1.83
CA GLN A 124 -32.51 8.32 -2.57
C GLN A 124 -31.36 7.66 -3.33
N GLU A 125 -30.57 8.43 -4.06
CA GLU A 125 -29.43 7.89 -4.81
C GLU A 125 -28.33 7.37 -3.88
N ALA A 126 -28.05 8.10 -2.79
CA ALA A 126 -27.12 7.66 -1.76
C ALA A 126 -27.58 6.34 -1.11
N GLY A 127 -28.88 6.23 -0.80
CA GLY A 127 -29.50 5.01 -0.28
C GLY A 127 -29.41 3.84 -1.27
N ALA A 128 -29.73 4.06 -2.54
CA ALA A 128 -29.64 3.05 -3.59
C ALA A 128 -28.19 2.55 -3.78
N ARG A 129 -27.20 3.46 -3.77
CA ARG A 129 -25.78 3.09 -3.85
C ARG A 129 -25.35 2.28 -2.64
N HIS A 130 -25.77 2.68 -1.44
CA HIS A 130 -25.48 1.96 -0.21
C HIS A 130 -26.09 0.54 -0.24
N TYR A 131 -27.37 0.43 -0.63
CA TYR A 131 -28.06 -0.85 -0.78
C TYR A 131 -27.35 -1.77 -1.79
N ARG A 132 -27.02 -1.29 -2.99
CA ARG A 132 -26.25 -2.07 -3.99
C ARG A 132 -24.92 -2.56 -3.43
N LYS A 133 -24.26 -1.78 -2.57
CA LYS A 133 -23.01 -2.17 -1.92
C LYS A 133 -23.23 -3.29 -0.89
N LEU A 134 -24.29 -3.20 -0.08
CA LEU A 134 -24.65 -4.24 0.89
C LEU A 134 -25.02 -5.55 0.17
N VAL A 135 -25.84 -5.49 -0.88
CA VAL A 135 -26.22 -6.66 -1.69
C VAL A 135 -25.00 -7.35 -2.29
N ARG A 136 -23.98 -6.60 -2.75
CA ARG A 136 -22.71 -7.17 -3.25
C ARG A 136 -21.87 -7.84 -2.15
N GLN A 137 -22.07 -7.50 -0.88
CA GLN A 137 -21.32 -8.03 0.26
C GLN A 137 -21.95 -9.31 0.82
N ILE A 138 -23.28 -9.44 0.73
CA ILE A 138 -24.02 -10.62 1.18
C ILE A 138 -23.64 -11.82 0.32
N LYS A 139 -23.24 -12.92 0.96
CA LYS A 139 -22.96 -14.21 0.32
C LYS A 139 -24.01 -15.22 0.80
N PRO A 140 -24.98 -15.61 -0.05
CA PRO A 140 -25.99 -16.60 0.32
C PRO A 140 -25.36 -17.98 0.56
N ASN A 141 -25.85 -18.70 1.57
CA ASN A 141 -25.54 -20.12 1.75
C ASN A 141 -26.55 -20.95 0.95
N MET A 142 -26.10 -21.60 -0.11
CA MET A 142 -26.97 -22.39 -1.00
C MET A 142 -27.45 -23.70 -0.35
N GLU A 143 -26.73 -24.24 0.62
CA GLU A 143 -27.11 -25.47 1.33
C GLU A 143 -28.31 -25.21 2.25
N GLU A 144 -28.22 -24.17 3.09
CA GLU A 144 -29.34 -23.69 3.93
C GLU A 144 -30.57 -23.35 3.07
N TYR A 145 -30.35 -22.72 1.91
CA TYR A 145 -31.43 -22.38 0.97
C TYR A 145 -32.14 -23.63 0.42
N ASN A 146 -31.40 -24.65 0.02
CA ASN A 146 -31.99 -25.89 -0.51
C ASN A 146 -32.74 -26.67 0.57
N GLN A 147 -32.21 -26.74 1.80
CA GLN A 147 -32.90 -27.37 2.93
C GLN A 147 -34.23 -26.68 3.23
N GLN A 148 -34.23 -25.35 3.31
CA GLN A 148 -35.46 -24.57 3.49
C GLN A 148 -36.44 -24.75 2.33
N LYS A 149 -35.94 -24.89 1.10
CA LYS A 149 -36.79 -25.16 -0.08
C LYS A 149 -37.48 -26.52 0.04
N GLU A 150 -36.77 -27.56 0.47
CA GLU A 150 -37.32 -28.91 0.65
C GLU A 150 -38.32 -28.96 1.81
N GLU A 151 -38.03 -28.30 2.94
CA GLU A 151 -38.90 -28.27 4.12
C GLU A 151 -40.23 -27.52 3.87
N MET A 152 -40.18 -26.39 3.17
CA MET A 152 -41.36 -25.57 2.89
C MET A 152 -42.17 -26.10 1.70
N GLY A 153 -41.54 -26.82 0.78
CA GLY A 153 -42.14 -27.24 -0.49
C GLY A 153 -42.29 -26.08 -1.49
N GLU A 154 -42.36 -26.40 -2.78
CA GLU A 154 -42.23 -25.38 -3.83
C GLU A 154 -43.36 -24.32 -3.84
N GLU A 155 -44.60 -24.70 -3.52
CA GLU A 155 -45.74 -23.78 -3.55
C GLU A 155 -45.70 -22.72 -2.43
N THR A 156 -45.18 -23.06 -1.24
CA THR A 156 -45.07 -22.09 -0.15
C THR A 156 -43.75 -21.34 -0.19
N PHE A 157 -42.67 -21.96 -0.67
CA PHE A 157 -41.37 -21.34 -0.79
C PHE A 157 -41.35 -20.21 -1.83
N TYR A 158 -42.03 -20.40 -2.96
CA TYR A 158 -42.25 -19.36 -3.96
C TYR A 158 -43.58 -18.62 -3.74
N ALA A 159 -43.86 -18.25 -2.49
CA ALA A 159 -45.07 -17.52 -2.11
C ALA A 159 -45.22 -16.19 -2.87
N GLY A 160 -46.41 -15.95 -3.43
CA GLY A 160 -46.82 -14.65 -3.95
C GLY A 160 -47.45 -13.78 -2.85
N ILE A 161 -47.87 -12.56 -3.22
CA ILE A 161 -48.47 -11.58 -2.29
C ILE A 161 -49.69 -12.15 -1.53
N ASN A 162 -50.42 -13.08 -2.15
CA ASN A 162 -51.67 -13.66 -1.60
C ASN A 162 -51.49 -15.09 -1.04
N THR A 163 -50.28 -15.63 -1.01
CA THR A 163 -50.03 -16.98 -0.49
C THR A 163 -49.92 -16.93 1.03
N LEU A 164 -50.80 -17.63 1.73
CA LEU A 164 -50.76 -17.72 3.19
C LEU A 164 -49.63 -18.66 3.60
N LEU A 165 -48.52 -18.07 4.08
CA LEU A 165 -47.42 -18.85 4.65
C LEU A 165 -47.87 -19.50 5.97
N PRO A 166 -47.68 -20.82 6.15
CA PRO A 166 -47.92 -21.45 7.44
C PRO A 166 -47.01 -20.81 8.50
N GLY A 167 -47.56 -20.60 9.68
CA GLY A 167 -47.06 -19.66 10.69
C GLY A 167 -45.60 -19.80 11.11
N GLN A 168 -44.95 -18.63 11.21
CA GLN A 168 -43.68 -18.30 11.85
C GLN A 168 -42.47 -19.17 11.49
N VAL A 169 -41.88 -18.88 10.32
CA VAL A 169 -40.44 -19.14 10.12
C VAL A 169 -39.68 -18.40 11.22
N LYS A 170 -39.08 -19.18 12.14
CA LYS A 170 -38.24 -18.62 13.21
C LYS A 170 -36.82 -18.55 12.69
N ASP A 171 -36.25 -17.35 12.68
CA ASP A 171 -34.86 -17.16 12.27
C ASP A 171 -33.92 -17.95 13.19
N THR A 172 -32.90 -18.56 12.59
CA THR A 172 -31.84 -19.22 13.34
C THR A 172 -31.05 -18.18 14.14
N LYS A 173 -30.59 -18.56 15.33
CA LYS A 173 -29.74 -17.67 16.16
C LYS A 173 -28.50 -17.19 15.39
N GLU A 174 -27.91 -18.08 14.60
CA GLU A 174 -26.78 -17.76 13.73
C GLU A 174 -27.12 -16.74 12.62
N GLY A 175 -28.34 -16.80 12.07
CA GLY A 175 -28.82 -15.78 11.12
C GLY A 175 -28.94 -14.41 11.78
N ILE A 176 -29.47 -14.36 13.00
CA ILE A 176 -29.57 -13.14 13.80
C ILE A 176 -28.18 -12.59 14.13
N ASP A 177 -27.24 -13.44 14.56
CA ASP A 177 -25.88 -13.01 14.89
C ASP A 177 -25.15 -12.45 13.66
N ARG A 178 -25.31 -13.07 12.48
CA ARG A 178 -24.76 -12.54 11.21
C ARG A 178 -25.33 -11.16 10.87
N MET A 179 -26.62 -10.95 11.09
CA MET A 179 -27.29 -9.67 10.83
C MET A 179 -26.81 -8.59 11.82
N VAL A 180 -26.67 -8.92 13.10
CA VAL A 180 -26.13 -8.00 14.12
C VAL A 180 -24.71 -7.59 13.79
N GLN A 181 -23.85 -8.55 13.42
CA GLN A 181 -22.46 -8.26 13.02
C GLN A 181 -22.39 -7.32 11.81
N ASP A 182 -23.26 -7.50 10.79
CA ASP A 182 -23.29 -6.58 9.66
C ASP A 182 -23.77 -5.18 10.07
N LEU A 183 -24.76 -5.07 10.95
CA LEU A 183 -25.22 -3.78 11.49
C LEU A 183 -24.12 -3.05 12.28
N GLU A 184 -23.37 -3.76 13.12
CA GLU A 184 -22.22 -3.22 13.84
C GLU A 184 -21.14 -2.72 12.87
N ALA A 185 -20.81 -3.52 11.85
CA ALA A 185 -19.87 -3.13 10.81
C ALA A 185 -20.36 -1.90 10.01
N GLN A 186 -21.67 -1.79 9.77
CA GLN A 186 -22.27 -0.60 9.16
C GLN A 186 -22.14 0.63 10.06
N MET A 187 -22.35 0.47 11.38
CA MET A 187 -22.18 1.55 12.36
C MET A 187 -20.73 2.04 12.43
N GLU A 188 -19.74 1.13 12.41
CA GLU A 188 -18.33 1.50 12.37
C GLU A 188 -17.95 2.26 11.09
N LYS A 189 -18.43 1.78 9.93
CA LYS A 189 -18.24 2.50 8.66
C LYS A 189 -18.87 3.89 8.70
N LYS A 190 -20.03 4.05 9.33
CA LYS A 190 -20.70 5.34 9.51
C LYS A 190 -19.90 6.29 10.40
N LYS A 191 -19.34 5.80 11.51
CA LYS A 191 -18.45 6.58 12.40
C LYS A 191 -17.23 7.12 11.64
N ASN A 192 -16.65 6.29 10.77
CA ASN A 192 -15.46 6.63 9.98
C ASN A 192 -15.76 7.40 8.68
N PHE A 193 -17.03 7.70 8.38
CA PHE A 193 -17.42 8.41 7.15
C PHE A 193 -16.79 9.81 7.07
N ARG A 194 -16.77 10.52 8.20
CA ARG A 194 -16.10 11.82 8.31
C ARG A 194 -14.65 11.62 8.77
N ARG A 195 -13.72 11.67 7.81
CA ARG A 195 -12.28 11.70 8.13
C ARG A 195 -11.88 13.08 8.63
N ARG A 196 -11.24 13.14 9.81
CA ARG A 196 -10.60 14.37 10.30
C ARG A 196 -9.39 14.67 9.41
N ARG A 197 -9.25 15.92 8.96
CA ARG A 197 -8.03 16.38 8.31
C ARG A 197 -7.01 16.68 9.40
N ALA A 198 -5.75 16.32 9.18
CA ALA A 198 -4.67 16.68 10.09
C ALA A 198 -4.57 18.21 10.19
N HIS A 199 -4.36 18.71 11.41
CA HIS A 199 -4.04 20.12 11.62
C HIS A 199 -2.62 20.37 11.13
N ASP A 200 -2.41 21.50 10.47
CA ASP A 200 -1.12 21.91 9.94
C ASP A 200 -0.66 23.11 10.75
N GLU A 201 0.34 22.90 11.60
CA GLU A 201 0.87 23.91 12.52
C GLU A 201 1.56 25.06 11.81
N SER A 202 1.92 24.90 10.53
CA SER A 202 2.59 25.93 9.74
C SER A 202 1.64 26.97 9.14
N LYS A 203 0.32 26.75 9.22
CA LYS A 203 -0.67 27.66 8.64
C LYS A 203 -0.96 28.83 9.57
N ASP A 204 -1.06 30.02 9.00
CA ASP A 204 -1.51 31.21 9.71
C ASP A 204 -2.92 30.97 10.29
N ILE A 205 -3.05 31.21 11.59
CA ILE A 205 -4.27 30.95 12.34
C ILE A 205 -5.14 32.21 12.30
N ASP A 206 -6.30 32.12 11.66
CA ASP A 206 -7.29 33.20 11.53
C ASP A 206 -8.43 33.09 12.57
N TYR A 207 -8.29 32.23 13.59
CA TYR A 207 -9.34 31.90 14.56
C TYR A 207 -8.82 31.86 16.01
N ILE A 208 -9.72 32.17 16.95
CA ILE A 208 -9.43 32.13 18.40
C ILE A 208 -9.91 30.80 19.01
N ASN A 209 -10.99 30.21 18.51
CA ASN A 209 -11.58 28.96 19.01
C ASN A 209 -11.95 28.00 17.86
N GLU A 210 -12.24 26.72 18.17
CA GLU A 210 -12.56 25.70 17.16
C GLU A 210 -13.89 25.99 16.42
N SER A 211 -14.86 26.62 17.08
CA SER A 211 -16.13 26.98 16.45
C SER A 211 -15.94 28.03 15.35
N ASN A 212 -15.10 29.04 15.62
CA ASN A 212 -14.67 30.08 14.70
C ASN A 212 -13.86 29.47 13.56
N ALA A 213 -12.93 28.53 13.84
CA ALA A 213 -12.20 27.82 12.79
C ALA A 213 -13.14 27.11 11.80
N ARG A 214 -14.17 26.41 12.32
CA ARG A 214 -15.18 25.73 11.49
C ARG A 214 -16.11 26.72 10.77
N HIS A 215 -16.29 27.93 11.29
CA HIS A 215 -17.05 28.99 10.62
C HIS A 215 -16.22 29.61 9.49
N ASN A 216 -14.96 29.95 9.74
CA ASN A 216 -14.01 30.43 8.73
C ASN A 216 -13.82 29.39 7.60
N GLU A 217 -13.68 28.09 7.93
CA GLU A 217 -13.61 27.01 6.91
C GLU A 217 -14.90 26.91 6.09
N ARG A 218 -16.07 27.26 6.67
CA ARG A 218 -17.33 27.33 5.92
C ARG A 218 -17.32 28.55 5.00
N LEU A 219 -16.92 29.73 5.48
CA LEU A 219 -16.81 30.95 4.67
C LEU A 219 -15.84 30.76 3.51
N GLU A 220 -14.67 30.17 3.74
CA GLU A 220 -13.67 29.93 2.69
C GLU A 220 -14.21 29.02 1.57
N LYS A 221 -15.03 28.01 1.90
CA LYS A 221 -15.64 27.13 0.89
C LYS A 221 -16.61 27.86 -0.05
N PHE A 222 -17.37 28.83 0.46
CA PHE A 222 -18.37 29.55 -0.32
C PHE A 222 -17.80 30.80 -0.98
N TYR A 223 -17.02 31.59 -0.24
CA TYR A 223 -16.56 32.91 -0.63
C TYR A 223 -15.10 32.96 -1.10
N GLY A 224 -14.26 31.99 -0.72
CA GLY A 224 -12.83 32.01 -1.05
C GLY A 224 -12.54 32.08 -2.55
N LYS A 225 -13.43 31.53 -3.39
CA LYS A 225 -13.34 31.68 -4.86
C LYS A 225 -13.49 33.13 -5.32
N TYR A 226 -14.35 33.90 -4.66
CA TYR A 226 -14.68 35.29 -5.02
C TYR A 226 -13.77 36.30 -4.33
N THR A 227 -13.26 35.97 -3.14
CA THR A 227 -12.40 36.86 -2.33
C THR A 227 -10.90 36.61 -2.51
N ALA A 228 -10.51 35.75 -3.47
CA ALA A 228 -9.12 35.39 -3.72
C ALA A 228 -8.23 36.61 -4.02
N GLU A 229 -8.73 37.58 -4.78
CA GLU A 229 -8.00 38.81 -5.12
C GLU A 229 -7.78 39.69 -3.88
N ILE A 230 -8.82 39.86 -3.05
CA ILE A 230 -8.76 40.61 -1.80
C ILE A 230 -7.72 39.98 -0.85
N LYS A 231 -7.71 38.64 -0.76
CA LYS A 231 -6.74 37.89 0.05
C LYS A 231 -5.31 38.11 -0.43
N GLN A 232 -5.06 38.04 -1.74
CA GLN A 232 -3.74 38.32 -2.30
C GLN A 232 -3.30 39.76 -2.07
N ASN A 233 -4.21 40.73 -2.17
CA ASN A 233 -3.88 42.13 -1.92
C ASN A 233 -3.52 42.36 -0.45
N LEU A 234 -4.21 41.71 0.49
CA LEU A 234 -3.84 41.71 1.92
C LEU A 234 -2.44 41.12 2.14
N GLU A 235 -2.12 39.99 1.52
CA GLU A 235 -0.79 39.35 1.60
C GLU A 235 0.31 40.21 0.96
N ARG A 236 -0.03 41.06 -0.03
CA ARG A 236 0.88 42.03 -0.67
C ARG A 236 0.99 43.38 0.05
N GLY A 237 0.37 43.53 1.23
CA GLY A 237 0.42 44.76 2.00
C GLY A 237 -0.58 45.83 1.52
N THR A 238 -1.75 45.41 1.05
CA THR A 238 -2.87 46.27 0.58
C THR A 238 -2.55 47.19 -0.60
N ALA A 239 -1.41 46.98 -1.26
CA ALA A 239 -1.09 47.61 -2.52
C ALA A 239 -1.96 46.96 -3.63
N VAL A 240 -2.71 47.80 -4.34
CA VAL A 240 -3.45 47.42 -5.56
C VAL A 240 -2.49 47.34 -6.73
#